data_AF-A0A1F3T4A7-F1
#
_entry.id   AF-A0A1F3T4A7-F1
#
_cell.length_a   1.000
_cell.length_b   1.000
_cell.length_c   1.000
_cell.angle_alpha   90.00
_cell.angle_beta   90.00
_cell.angle_gamma   90.00
#
_symmetry.space_group_name_H-M   'P 1'
#
loop_
_entity.id
_entity.type
_entity.pdbx_description
1 polymer ?
#
loop_
_entity_poly.entity_id
_entity_poly.type
_entity_poly.pdbx_seq_one_letter_code
_entity_poly.pdbx_strand_id
1 'polypeptide(L)'
;MYYQKLFLTLLLASILPGCLNTRNQRVKANPFDLSAFTSDSPYKPNPLPGDEVPSSTTTGSTTTPTTPPSHIAHCTWSQNGTSGFEFSSNHLGSYTLCQSTNGETELFFQLKTNPGYNICFIPVNESEGHVIYIGEPRCLFANDPMTVYKIIMLKNRPSTGYNTYSALALTGVMVMQDRSYEFPYPYYPYYNISYNPLKAPDAYLLCANWYQAGDARYCQSFNSAGHYVYHKF
;
A
#
# COMPACT_ATOMS: atom_id res chain seq x y z
N MET A 1 22.70 -62.39 13.31
CA MET A 1 21.93 -61.54 12.38
C MET A 1 21.17 -60.51 13.19
N TYR A 2 21.72 -59.30 13.33
CA TYR A 2 21.19 -58.23 14.18
C TYR A 2 21.27 -56.91 13.40
N TYR A 3 20.22 -56.54 12.67
CA TYR A 3 20.00 -55.16 12.22
C TYR A 3 18.52 -54.98 11.87
N GLN A 4 17.68 -54.85 12.89
CA GLN A 4 16.28 -54.45 12.71
C GLN A 4 15.84 -53.65 13.93
N LYS A 5 16.41 -52.46 14.11
CA LYS A 5 15.99 -51.46 15.11
C LYS A 5 16.82 -50.17 14.95
N LEU A 6 16.72 -49.48 13.82
CA LEU A 6 17.25 -48.11 13.72
C LEU A 6 16.70 -47.32 12.53
N PHE A 7 15.38 -47.24 12.39
CA PHE A 7 14.74 -46.30 11.45
C PHE A 7 13.36 -45.87 11.98
N LEU A 8 13.35 -45.33 13.21
CA LEU A 8 12.13 -44.72 13.76
C LEU A 8 12.49 -43.57 14.71
N THR A 9 13.35 -42.65 14.25
CA THR A 9 13.66 -41.40 14.96
C THR A 9 14.24 -40.39 13.99
N LEU A 10 13.41 -39.80 13.12
CA LEU A 10 13.55 -38.42 12.64
C LEU A 10 12.33 -38.01 11.79
N LEU A 11 11.19 -37.81 12.44
CA LEU A 11 10.03 -37.15 11.81
C LEU A 11 9.38 -36.21 12.82
N LEU A 12 10.20 -35.27 13.30
CA LEU A 12 9.79 -34.18 14.19
C LEU A 12 10.58 -32.93 13.79
N ALA A 13 10.13 -32.21 12.75
CA ALA A 13 10.39 -30.78 12.53
C ALA A 13 9.93 -30.33 11.13
N SER A 14 8.65 -30.04 10.96
CA SER A 14 8.19 -29.06 9.96
C SER A 14 6.72 -28.71 10.21
N ILE A 15 6.42 -28.16 11.38
CA ILE A 15 5.25 -27.32 11.57
C ILE A 15 5.81 -25.91 11.73
N LEU A 16 5.80 -25.12 10.66
CA LEU A 16 5.99 -23.67 10.74
C LEU A 16 4.59 -23.03 10.70
N PRO A 17 3.90 -22.82 11.83
CA PRO A 17 2.81 -21.87 11.86
C PRO A 17 3.42 -20.48 12.02
N GLY A 18 3.67 -19.76 10.93
CA GLY A 18 4.26 -18.43 11.09
C GLY A 18 4.60 -17.65 9.84
N CYS A 19 3.60 -17.15 9.12
CA CYS A 19 3.77 -15.97 8.26
C CYS A 19 2.52 -15.07 8.14
N LEU A 20 1.49 -15.28 8.96
CA LEU A 20 0.32 -14.38 8.97
C LEU A 20 0.33 -13.39 10.14
N ASN A 21 1.13 -13.64 11.17
CA ASN A 21 1.08 -12.85 12.42
C ASN A 21 2.01 -11.62 12.44
N THR A 22 2.90 -11.46 11.45
CA THR A 22 3.83 -10.32 11.38
C THR A 22 3.19 -9.06 10.80
N ARG A 23 2.05 -9.15 10.10
CA ARG A 23 1.36 -7.97 9.52
C ARG A 23 0.76 -7.08 10.63
N ASN A 24 0.17 -7.69 11.67
CA ASN A 24 -0.43 -6.95 12.79
C ASN A 24 0.58 -6.36 13.79
N GLN A 25 1.80 -6.91 13.90
CA GLN A 25 2.81 -6.37 14.81
C GLN A 25 3.61 -5.20 14.22
N ARG A 26 3.75 -5.09 12.89
CA ARG A 26 4.53 -4.01 12.24
C ARG A 26 3.94 -2.62 12.39
N VAL A 27 2.63 -2.51 12.64
CA VAL A 27 2.00 -1.20 12.76
C VAL A 27 2.19 -0.58 14.15
N LYS A 28 2.55 -1.37 15.16
CA LYS A 28 2.76 -0.88 16.54
C LYS A 28 4.13 -0.27 16.82
N ALA A 29 5.11 -0.45 15.94
CA ALA A 29 6.53 -0.18 16.27
C ALA A 29 7.05 1.22 15.88
N ASN A 30 6.23 2.11 15.30
CA ASN A 30 6.66 3.46 14.90
C ASN A 30 5.62 4.52 15.30
N PRO A 31 5.57 4.95 16.57
CA PRO A 31 4.81 6.13 16.95
C PRO A 31 5.56 7.37 16.45
N PHE A 32 5.05 7.98 15.37
CA PHE A 32 5.54 9.29 14.90
C PHE A 32 5.14 10.39 15.89
N ASP A 33 6.01 11.40 16.05
CA ASP A 33 5.71 12.62 16.79
C ASP A 33 4.66 13.44 16.01
N LEU A 34 3.45 13.50 16.57
CA LEU A 34 2.24 14.09 15.98
C LEU A 34 2.05 15.57 16.36
N SER A 35 3.02 16.18 17.04
CA SER A 35 2.90 17.53 17.62
C SER A 35 2.75 18.67 16.60
N ALA A 36 2.98 18.42 15.30
CA ALA A 36 2.90 19.43 14.25
C ALA A 36 1.50 19.61 13.62
N PHE A 37 0.51 18.76 13.93
CA PHE A 37 -0.84 18.86 13.38
C PHE A 37 -1.83 19.29 14.46
N THR A 38 -2.35 20.50 14.35
CA THR A 38 -3.47 20.97 15.18
C THR A 38 -4.74 20.22 14.79
N SER A 39 -5.59 19.88 15.78
CA SER A 39 -6.75 18.98 15.62
C SER A 39 -7.82 19.44 14.62
N ASP A 40 -7.76 20.70 14.17
CA ASP A 40 -8.77 21.34 13.33
C ASP A 40 -8.37 21.45 11.85
N SER A 41 -7.29 20.77 11.45
CA SER A 41 -6.80 20.77 10.07
C SER A 41 -7.39 19.59 9.26
N PRO A 42 -7.80 19.78 7.98
CA PRO A 42 -8.23 18.68 7.11
C PRO A 42 -7.09 17.72 6.73
N TYR A 43 -5.84 18.07 7.07
CA TYR A 43 -4.65 17.26 6.86
C TYR A 43 -4.45 16.32 8.05
N LYS A 44 -4.85 15.06 7.88
CA LYS A 44 -4.74 14.06 8.95
C LYS A 44 -3.58 13.10 8.67
N PRO A 45 -2.77 12.77 9.69
CA PRO A 45 -1.87 11.62 9.61
C PRO A 45 -2.69 10.34 9.47
N ASN A 46 -2.11 9.31 8.86
CA ASN A 46 -2.76 8.01 8.77
C ASN A 46 -3.06 7.44 10.18
N PRO A 47 -4.32 7.13 10.53
CA PRO A 47 -4.63 6.52 11.82
C PRO A 47 -3.97 5.15 11.96
N LEU A 48 -3.45 4.84 13.15
CA LEU A 48 -2.89 3.53 13.45
C LEU A 48 -4.05 2.55 13.73
N PRO A 49 -3.93 1.25 13.40
CA PRO A 49 -4.89 0.22 13.80
C PRO A 49 -4.91 0.13 15.33
N GLY A 50 -6.01 0.60 15.93
CA GLY A 50 -6.19 0.62 17.39
C GLY A 50 -6.45 2.01 17.99
N ASP A 51 -6.44 3.08 17.19
CA ASP A 51 -6.94 4.38 17.65
C ASP A 51 -8.46 4.28 17.85
N GLU A 52 -8.91 4.25 19.10
CA GLU A 52 -10.31 4.44 19.44
C GLU A 52 -10.74 5.81 18.93
N VAL A 53 -11.68 5.85 17.98
CA VAL A 53 -12.33 7.09 17.55
C VAL A 53 -13.11 7.62 18.75
N PRO A 54 -12.72 8.75 19.38
CA PRO A 54 -13.59 9.39 20.34
C PRO A 54 -14.77 9.94 19.54
N SER A 55 -15.96 9.42 19.81
CA SER A 55 -17.21 10.02 19.34
C SER A 55 -17.40 11.36 20.06
N SER A 56 -16.74 12.41 19.59
CA SER A 56 -17.01 13.78 20.03
C SER A 56 -17.96 14.43 19.04
N THR A 57 -19.25 14.41 19.40
CA THR A 57 -20.27 15.28 18.85
C THR A 57 -19.86 16.72 19.14
N THR A 58 -19.37 17.46 18.14
CA THR A 58 -19.18 18.90 18.26
C THR A 58 -19.74 19.59 17.03
N THR A 59 -20.90 20.19 17.25
CA THR A 59 -21.62 21.08 16.35
C THR A 59 -20.85 22.40 16.26
N GLY A 60 -20.42 22.80 15.06
CA GLY A 60 -20.20 24.21 14.73
C GLY A 60 -18.85 24.61 14.12
N SER A 61 -18.94 24.95 12.83
CA SER A 61 -18.46 26.21 12.24
C SER A 61 -17.09 26.29 11.55
N THR A 62 -17.18 26.96 10.38
CA THR A 62 -16.15 27.75 9.67
C THR A 62 -15.27 27.01 8.67
N THR A 63 -15.81 26.76 7.48
CA THR A 63 -15.04 26.39 6.28
C THR A 63 -14.29 27.62 5.73
N THR A 64 -13.17 27.98 6.34
CA THR A 64 -12.15 28.77 5.64
C THR A 64 -11.46 27.84 4.65
N PRO A 65 -11.44 28.13 3.34
CA PRO A 65 -10.66 27.35 2.39
C PRO A 65 -9.18 27.51 2.79
N THR A 66 -8.63 26.47 3.42
CA THR A 66 -7.24 26.48 3.85
C THR A 66 -6.39 26.20 2.63
N THR A 67 -5.71 27.24 2.13
CA THR A 67 -4.69 27.10 1.11
C THR A 67 -3.77 25.94 1.47
N PRO A 68 -3.56 24.95 0.58
CA PRO A 68 -2.70 23.82 0.89
C PRO A 68 -1.29 24.28 1.28
N PRO A 69 -0.63 23.58 2.23
CA PRO A 69 0.77 23.82 2.54
C PRO A 69 1.63 23.87 1.27
N SER A 70 2.62 24.78 1.23
CA SER A 70 3.43 25.05 0.03
C SER A 70 4.05 23.79 -0.60
N HIS A 71 4.42 22.81 0.22
CA HIS A 71 5.07 21.59 -0.26
C HIS A 71 4.15 20.63 -1.04
N ILE A 72 2.82 20.84 -0.98
CA ILE A 72 1.79 20.11 -1.74
C ILE A 72 0.84 21.02 -2.53
N ALA A 73 1.10 22.34 -2.53
CA ALA A 73 0.27 23.32 -3.21
C ALA A 73 0.36 23.23 -4.75
N HIS A 74 1.33 22.47 -5.28
CA HIS A 74 1.48 22.22 -6.71
C HIS A 74 0.49 21.18 -7.26
N CYS A 75 -0.20 20.44 -6.39
CA CYS A 75 -1.22 19.45 -6.75
C CYS A 75 -2.64 20.04 -6.63
N THR A 76 -3.61 19.42 -7.30
CA THR A 76 -5.00 19.88 -7.30
C THR A 76 -5.83 19.12 -6.27
N TRP A 77 -6.36 19.84 -5.27
CA TRP A 77 -7.12 19.27 -4.15
C TRP A 77 -8.59 19.62 -4.21
N SER A 78 -9.46 18.65 -3.92
CA SER A 78 -10.89 18.89 -3.81
C SER A 78 -11.19 19.68 -2.55
N GLN A 79 -11.82 20.84 -2.70
CA GLN A 79 -12.23 21.71 -1.60
C GLN A 79 -13.64 21.40 -1.07
N ASN A 80 -14.38 20.54 -1.76
CA ASN A 80 -15.79 20.27 -1.48
C ASN A 80 -16.13 18.77 -1.45
N GLY A 81 -15.14 17.89 -1.61
CA GLY A 81 -15.30 16.44 -1.56
C GLY A 81 -16.09 15.84 -2.73
N THR A 82 -16.54 16.65 -3.69
CA THR A 82 -17.40 16.20 -4.80
C THR A 82 -16.76 16.40 -6.18
N SER A 83 -15.90 17.42 -6.33
CA SER A 83 -15.24 17.82 -7.58
C SER A 83 -13.86 18.42 -7.31
N GLY A 84 -13.03 18.61 -8.35
CA GLY A 84 -11.69 19.18 -8.19
C GLY A 84 -10.62 18.20 -7.71
N PHE A 85 -10.83 16.90 -7.93
CA PHE A 85 -9.78 15.88 -7.79
C PHE A 85 -8.92 15.87 -9.05
N GLU A 86 -7.63 15.64 -8.91
CA GLU A 86 -6.66 15.74 -10.01
C GLU A 86 -6.74 14.57 -11.00
N PHE A 87 -6.97 13.36 -10.49
CA PHE A 87 -6.93 12.13 -11.26
C PHE A 87 -8.26 11.38 -11.21
N SER A 88 -8.45 10.52 -12.21
CA SER A 88 -9.54 9.55 -12.23
C SER A 88 -9.06 8.23 -12.84
N SER A 89 -9.53 7.12 -12.28
CA SER A 89 -9.28 5.78 -12.82
C SER A 89 -10.51 4.89 -12.63
N ASN A 90 -10.64 3.86 -13.46
CA ASN A 90 -11.71 2.87 -13.30
C ASN A 90 -11.57 2.05 -12.00
N HIS A 91 -10.36 1.97 -11.43
CA HIS A 91 -10.09 1.17 -10.23
C HIS A 91 -10.37 1.93 -8.93
N LEU A 92 -9.97 3.21 -8.85
CA LEU A 92 -10.09 4.03 -7.64
C LEU A 92 -11.21 5.07 -7.71
N GLY A 93 -11.76 5.36 -8.90
CA GLY A 93 -12.61 6.53 -9.09
C GLY A 93 -11.79 7.81 -9.15
N SER A 94 -12.36 8.93 -8.69
CA SER A 94 -11.68 10.23 -8.62
C SER A 94 -10.85 10.38 -7.35
N TYR A 95 -9.60 10.80 -7.49
CA TYR A 95 -8.66 10.96 -6.38
C TYR A 95 -7.59 12.02 -6.70
N THR A 96 -6.91 12.50 -5.67
CA THR A 96 -5.66 13.27 -5.79
C THR A 96 -4.57 12.48 -5.06
N LEU A 97 -3.42 12.34 -5.69
CA LEU A 97 -2.22 11.76 -5.09
C LEU A 97 -1.05 12.68 -5.42
N CYS A 98 -0.33 13.12 -4.40
CA CYS A 98 0.68 14.16 -4.52
C CYS A 98 1.95 13.75 -3.75
N GLN A 99 3.11 13.88 -4.36
CA GLN A 99 4.39 13.74 -3.66
C GLN A 99 4.80 15.09 -3.07
N SER A 100 5.28 15.08 -1.84
CA SER A 100 5.80 16.28 -1.18
C SER A 100 7.07 16.76 -1.87
N THR A 101 7.17 18.07 -2.11
CA THR A 101 8.44 18.69 -2.53
C THR A 101 9.49 18.73 -1.41
N ASN A 102 9.10 18.49 -0.16
CA ASN A 102 10.04 18.40 0.96
C ASN A 102 10.73 17.03 1.07
N GLY A 103 10.20 15.98 0.43
CA GLY A 103 10.78 14.65 0.53
C GLY A 103 10.04 13.60 -0.30
N GLU A 104 10.80 12.79 -1.05
CA GLU A 104 10.26 11.80 -2.00
C GLU A 104 9.40 10.71 -1.35
N THR A 105 9.56 10.46 -0.04
CA THR A 105 8.82 9.44 0.70
C THR A 105 7.53 9.94 1.33
N GLU A 106 7.24 11.24 1.27
CA GLU A 106 6.00 11.78 1.83
C GLU A 106 4.98 11.98 0.72
N LEU A 107 3.89 11.21 0.79
CA LEU A 107 2.78 11.31 -0.15
C LEU A 107 1.53 11.83 0.55
N PHE A 108 0.67 12.49 -0.20
CA PHE A 108 -0.60 13.00 0.27
C PHE A 108 -1.70 12.51 -0.65
N PHE A 109 -2.80 12.03 -0.08
CA PHE A 109 -3.85 11.36 -0.82
C PHE A 109 -5.23 11.83 -0.40
N GLN A 110 -6.11 12.06 -1.36
CA GLN A 110 -7.52 12.40 -1.17
C GLN A 110 -8.37 11.55 -2.11
N LEU A 111 -9.43 10.94 -1.61
CA LEU A 111 -10.28 10.02 -2.37
C LEU A 111 -11.74 10.45 -2.32
N LYS A 112 -12.40 10.57 -3.47
CA LYS A 112 -13.80 10.99 -3.54
C LYS A 112 -14.76 10.00 -2.90
N THR A 113 -14.54 8.70 -3.11
CA THR A 113 -15.44 7.66 -2.62
C THR A 113 -14.65 6.39 -2.38
N ASN A 114 -14.81 5.80 -1.19
CA ASN A 114 -14.18 4.53 -0.86
C ASN A 114 -15.20 3.38 -0.94
N PRO A 115 -14.92 2.32 -1.69
CA PRO A 115 -15.79 1.15 -1.78
C PRO A 115 -15.76 0.22 -0.56
N GLY A 116 -15.15 0.63 0.56
CA GLY A 116 -15.09 -0.14 1.80
C GLY A 116 -13.82 -0.97 1.96
N TYR A 117 -12.73 -0.61 1.27
CA TYR A 117 -11.44 -1.30 1.35
C TYR A 117 -10.31 -0.33 1.69
N ASN A 118 -9.24 -0.86 2.30
CA ASN A 118 -8.01 -0.09 2.41
C ASN A 118 -7.43 0.15 1.02
N ILE A 119 -6.82 1.32 0.82
CA ILE A 119 -6.02 1.63 -0.37
C ILE A 119 -4.56 1.46 0.01
N CYS A 120 -3.87 0.58 -0.69
CA CYS A 120 -2.46 0.28 -0.50
C CYS A 120 -1.61 0.96 -1.56
N PHE A 121 -0.53 1.57 -1.12
CA PHE A 121 0.49 2.24 -1.93
C PHE A 121 1.77 1.44 -1.79
N ILE A 122 2.36 1.03 -2.90
CA ILE A 122 3.62 0.28 -2.92
C ILE A 122 4.67 1.17 -3.59
N PRO A 123 5.75 1.55 -2.89
CA PRO A 123 6.74 2.47 -3.43
C PRO A 123 7.53 1.75 -4.51
N VAL A 124 7.68 2.41 -5.66
CA VAL A 124 8.43 1.88 -6.80
C VAL A 124 9.49 2.86 -7.29
N ASN A 125 10.52 2.28 -7.89
CA ASN A 125 11.46 2.97 -8.75
C ASN A 125 11.24 2.49 -10.18
N GLU A 126 11.14 3.43 -11.11
CA GLU A 126 11.11 3.18 -12.55
C GLU A 126 12.44 3.65 -13.14
N SER A 127 13.13 2.74 -13.82
CA SER A 127 14.33 3.04 -14.59
C SER A 127 14.27 2.28 -15.90
N GLU A 128 14.50 2.98 -17.02
CA GLU A 128 14.52 2.38 -18.37
C GLU A 128 13.23 1.59 -18.71
N GLY A 129 12.08 2.05 -18.22
CA GLY A 129 10.78 1.38 -18.42
C GLY A 129 10.56 0.15 -17.52
N HIS A 130 11.52 -0.20 -16.66
CA HIS A 130 11.37 -1.24 -15.65
C HIS A 130 10.90 -0.66 -14.33
N VAL A 131 9.74 -1.11 -13.86
CA VAL A 131 9.19 -0.71 -12.56
C VAL A 131 9.49 -1.80 -11.53
N ILE A 132 10.21 -1.44 -10.47
CA ILE A 132 10.53 -2.32 -9.36
C ILE A 132 10.03 -1.72 -8.05
N TYR A 133 9.44 -2.53 -7.18
CA TYR A 133 9.14 -2.07 -5.83
C TYR A 133 10.41 -1.93 -5.00
N ILE A 134 10.44 -0.92 -4.13
CA ILE A 134 11.62 -0.56 -3.32
C ILE A 134 11.35 -0.60 -1.81
N GLY A 135 10.12 -0.93 -1.41
CA GLY A 135 9.79 -1.13 -0.01
C GLY A 135 8.40 -1.68 0.20
N GLU A 136 8.00 -1.75 1.47
CA GLU A 136 6.75 -2.37 1.87
C GLU A 136 5.51 -1.53 1.53
N PRO A 137 4.36 -2.18 1.26
CA PRO A 137 3.10 -1.49 1.07
C PRO A 137 2.68 -0.68 2.31
N ARG A 138 2.15 0.51 2.10
CA ARG A 138 1.47 1.32 3.12
C ARG A 138 -0.01 1.39 2.78
N CYS A 139 -0.87 0.94 3.67
CA CYS A 139 -2.31 0.89 3.43
C CYS A 139 -3.06 1.81 4.39
N LEU A 140 -4.11 2.44 3.90
CA LEU A 140 -4.97 3.33 4.69
C LEU A 140 -6.42 3.21 4.28
N PHE A 141 -7.33 3.53 5.20
CA PHE A 141 -8.76 3.60 4.94
C PHE A 141 -9.18 5.06 4.73
N ALA A 142 -9.19 5.53 3.48
CA ALA A 142 -9.59 6.90 3.14
C ALA A 142 -11.09 6.95 2.90
N ASN A 143 -11.90 7.33 3.88
CA ASN A 143 -13.36 7.31 3.79
C ASN A 143 -14.01 8.70 3.79
N ASP A 144 -13.27 9.74 4.10
CA ASP A 144 -13.73 11.12 4.07
C ASP A 144 -13.17 11.85 2.84
N PRO A 145 -14.01 12.28 1.89
CA PRO A 145 -13.55 12.98 0.69
C PRO A 145 -13.02 14.38 0.95
N MET A 146 -13.23 14.93 2.15
CA MET A 146 -12.69 16.24 2.57
C MET A 146 -11.33 16.12 3.25
N THR A 147 -10.90 14.91 3.63
CA THR A 147 -9.65 14.69 4.35
C THR A 147 -8.50 14.41 3.37
N VAL A 148 -7.38 15.10 3.58
CA VAL A 148 -6.11 14.80 2.91
C VAL A 148 -5.24 13.96 3.84
N TYR A 149 -4.96 12.72 3.44
CA TYR A 149 -4.21 11.75 4.24
C TYR A 149 -2.72 11.83 3.92
N LYS A 150 -1.88 12.00 4.95
CA LYS A 150 -0.42 11.90 4.81
C LYS A 150 0.04 10.44 4.91
N ILE A 151 0.88 10.02 3.97
CA ILE A 151 1.44 8.67 3.84
C ILE A 151 2.96 8.78 3.84
N ILE A 152 3.61 8.11 4.80
CA ILE A 152 5.06 7.97 4.81
C ILE A 152 5.43 6.62 4.20
N MET A 153 6.11 6.67 3.06
CA MET A 153 6.63 5.50 2.36
C MET A 153 7.96 5.06 2.94
N LEU A 154 8.23 3.76 2.89
CA LEU A 154 9.49 3.18 3.34
C LEU A 154 10.23 2.59 2.14
N LYS A 155 11.55 2.75 2.12
CA LYS A 155 12.45 2.19 1.12
C LYS A 155 13.23 1.03 1.74
N ASN A 156 12.50 0.04 2.26
CA ASN A 156 13.02 -1.01 3.14
C ASN A 156 13.04 -2.40 2.49
N ARG A 157 12.98 -2.47 1.15
CA ARG A 157 13.11 -3.75 0.46
C ARG A 157 14.51 -4.34 0.70
N PRO A 158 14.63 -5.60 1.18
CA PRO A 158 15.92 -6.24 1.37
C PRO A 158 16.73 -6.28 0.08
N SER A 159 18.03 -5.99 0.19
CA SER A 159 18.98 -6.09 -0.91
C SER A 159 19.06 -7.52 -1.44
N THR A 160 19.19 -7.67 -2.76
CA THR A 160 19.44 -8.96 -3.42
C THR A 160 20.77 -8.89 -4.16
N GLY A 161 21.79 -9.56 -3.63
CA GLY A 161 23.17 -9.41 -4.11
C GLY A 161 23.69 -7.99 -3.85
N TYR A 162 24.24 -7.34 -4.90
CA TYR A 162 24.77 -5.97 -4.82
C TYR A 162 23.69 -4.88 -4.96
N ASN A 163 22.44 -5.25 -5.26
CA ASN A 163 21.35 -4.29 -5.49
C ASN A 163 20.78 -3.82 -4.15
N THR A 164 21.00 -2.55 -3.83
CA THR A 164 20.47 -1.91 -2.62
C THR A 164 19.25 -1.06 -2.95
N TYR A 165 18.06 -1.64 -2.78
CA TYR A 165 16.80 -0.98 -3.12
C TYR A 165 16.51 0.26 -2.26
N SER A 166 17.04 0.33 -1.04
CA SER A 166 16.89 1.49 -0.16
C SER A 166 17.57 2.76 -0.68
N ALA A 167 18.53 2.63 -1.61
CA ALA A 167 19.21 3.75 -2.23
C ALA A 167 18.50 4.29 -3.49
N LEU A 168 17.58 3.52 -4.09
CA LEU A 168 16.89 3.91 -5.32
C LEU A 168 15.87 5.01 -5.06
N ALA A 169 15.73 5.99 -5.96
CA ALA A 169 14.73 7.05 -5.80
C ALA A 169 13.28 6.51 -5.86
N LEU A 170 12.36 7.12 -5.14
CA LEU A 170 10.93 6.84 -5.26
C LEU A 170 10.38 7.67 -6.43
N THR A 171 10.18 7.04 -7.58
CA THR A 171 9.70 7.71 -8.81
C THR A 171 8.20 7.50 -9.05
N GLY A 172 7.56 6.65 -8.26
CA GLY A 172 6.13 6.44 -8.34
C GLY A 172 5.62 5.47 -7.28
N VAL A 173 4.33 5.18 -7.37
CA VAL A 173 3.67 4.16 -6.55
C VAL A 173 2.72 3.32 -7.38
N MET A 174 2.62 2.04 -7.00
CA MET A 174 1.50 1.19 -7.40
C MET A 174 0.41 1.34 -6.35
N VAL A 175 -0.79 1.75 -6.78
CA VAL A 175 -1.95 1.98 -5.93
C VAL A 175 -3.01 0.94 -6.21
N MET A 176 -3.53 0.29 -5.18
CA MET A 176 -4.55 -0.75 -5.32
C MET A 176 -5.38 -0.92 -4.07
N GLN A 177 -6.60 -1.41 -4.23
CA GLN A 177 -7.45 -1.78 -3.10
C GLN A 177 -6.93 -3.06 -2.44
N ASP A 178 -6.95 -3.13 -1.11
CA ASP A 178 -6.66 -4.33 -0.31
C ASP A 178 -7.82 -5.33 -0.36
N ARG A 179 -8.19 -5.69 -1.60
CA ARG A 179 -9.33 -6.52 -1.95
C ARG A 179 -8.83 -7.76 -2.69
N SER A 180 -9.52 -8.87 -2.45
CA SER A 180 -9.29 -10.13 -3.16
C SER A 180 -9.92 -10.10 -4.55
N TYR A 181 -9.17 -10.57 -5.54
CA TYR A 181 -9.61 -10.70 -6.92
C TYR A 181 -9.25 -12.08 -7.47
N GLU A 182 -9.86 -12.43 -8.60
CA GLU A 182 -9.40 -13.56 -9.40
C GLU A 182 -8.34 -13.07 -10.39
N PHE A 183 -7.20 -13.77 -10.40
CA PHE A 183 -6.13 -13.54 -11.34
C PHE A 183 -5.97 -14.77 -12.23
N PRO A 184 -5.77 -14.61 -13.54
CA PRO A 184 -5.55 -15.74 -14.45
C PRO A 184 -4.33 -16.59 -14.06
N TYR A 185 -4.16 -17.74 -14.72
CA TYR A 185 -2.93 -18.52 -14.65
C TYR A 185 -1.69 -17.61 -14.82
N PRO A 186 -0.63 -17.74 -14.01
CA PRO A 186 -0.31 -18.84 -13.09
C PRO A 186 -0.79 -18.68 -11.64
N TYR A 187 -1.60 -17.67 -11.32
CA TYR A 187 -2.19 -17.54 -9.97
C TYR A 187 -3.24 -18.63 -9.72
N TYR A 188 -4.17 -18.77 -10.66
CA TYR A 188 -5.14 -19.87 -10.68
C TYR A 188 -4.46 -21.19 -11.12
N PRO A 189 -4.78 -22.34 -10.51
CA PRO A 189 -5.84 -22.59 -9.52
C PRO A 189 -5.42 -22.41 -8.05
N TYR A 190 -4.14 -22.16 -7.78
CA TYR A 190 -3.58 -22.12 -6.42
C TYR A 190 -4.17 -21.01 -5.55
N TYR A 191 -4.50 -19.88 -6.17
CA TYR A 191 -5.15 -18.75 -5.55
C TYR A 191 -6.50 -18.54 -6.22
N ASN A 192 -7.58 -18.74 -5.47
CA ASN A 192 -8.95 -18.54 -5.93
C ASN A 192 -9.78 -17.92 -4.81
N ILE A 193 -10.85 -17.23 -5.19
CA ILE A 193 -11.62 -16.42 -4.24
C ILE A 193 -12.31 -17.24 -3.13
N SER A 194 -12.57 -18.53 -3.38
CA SER A 194 -13.32 -19.40 -2.45
C SER A 194 -12.45 -20.08 -1.39
N TYR A 195 -11.23 -20.50 -1.73
CA TYR A 195 -10.40 -21.36 -0.87
C TYR A 195 -9.08 -20.71 -0.46
N ASN A 196 -8.50 -19.86 -1.32
CA ASN A 196 -7.23 -19.21 -1.05
C ASN A 196 -7.21 -17.81 -1.71
N PRO A 197 -8.00 -16.86 -1.18
CA PRO A 197 -8.19 -15.57 -1.81
C PRO A 197 -6.89 -14.76 -1.80
N LEU A 198 -6.50 -14.27 -2.96
CA LEU A 198 -5.30 -13.45 -3.10
C LEU A 198 -5.70 -11.98 -3.28
N LYS A 199 -5.17 -11.13 -2.40
CA LYS A 199 -5.38 -9.68 -2.48
C LYS A 199 -4.48 -9.05 -3.52
N ALA A 200 -4.94 -7.96 -4.15
CA ALA A 200 -4.16 -7.28 -5.19
C ALA A 200 -2.73 -6.87 -4.75
N PRO A 201 -2.50 -6.30 -3.55
CA PRO A 201 -1.14 -5.99 -3.08
C PRO A 201 -0.23 -7.21 -3.06
N ASP A 202 -0.75 -8.33 -2.57
CA ASP A 202 0.01 -9.56 -2.42
C ASP A 202 0.26 -10.21 -3.80
N ALA A 203 -0.71 -10.12 -4.72
CA ALA A 203 -0.55 -10.56 -6.11
C ALA A 203 0.54 -9.78 -6.85
N TYR A 204 0.60 -8.45 -6.68
CA TYR A 204 1.64 -7.62 -7.27
C TYR A 204 3.03 -8.01 -6.74
N LEU A 205 3.18 -8.15 -5.42
CA LEU A 205 4.45 -8.55 -4.82
C LEU A 205 4.90 -9.94 -5.30
N LEU A 206 3.96 -10.88 -5.47
CA LEU A 206 4.26 -12.20 -6.04
C LEU A 206 4.74 -12.07 -7.49
N CYS A 207 4.08 -11.25 -8.31
CA CYS A 207 4.53 -10.93 -9.67
C CYS A 207 5.95 -10.38 -9.66
N ALA A 208 6.23 -9.35 -8.85
CA ALA A 208 7.53 -8.69 -8.85
C ALA A 208 8.66 -9.65 -8.43
N ASN A 209 8.40 -10.55 -7.49
CA ASN A 209 9.37 -11.57 -7.07
C ASN A 209 9.66 -12.60 -8.17
N TRP A 210 8.62 -13.09 -8.86
CA TRP A 210 8.80 -14.03 -9.98
C TRP A 210 9.48 -13.38 -11.17
N TYR A 211 9.15 -12.12 -11.47
CA TYR A 211 9.81 -11.37 -12.54
C TYR A 211 11.32 -11.27 -12.30
N GLN A 212 11.74 -11.03 -11.05
CA GLN A 212 13.15 -11.02 -10.68
C GLN A 212 13.82 -12.40 -10.76
N ALA A 213 13.07 -13.47 -10.54
CA ALA A 213 13.54 -14.83 -10.78
C ALA A 213 13.56 -15.20 -12.27
N GLY A 214 13.18 -14.28 -13.18
CA GLY A 214 13.17 -14.49 -14.62
C GLY A 214 11.83 -14.99 -15.19
N ASP A 215 10.77 -15.06 -14.38
CA ASP A 215 9.43 -15.48 -14.82
C ASP A 215 8.46 -14.30 -14.90
N ALA A 216 8.24 -13.81 -16.11
CA ALA A 216 7.33 -12.68 -16.36
C ALA A 216 5.84 -13.06 -16.36
N ARG A 217 5.47 -14.35 -16.34
CA ARG A 217 4.08 -14.79 -16.53
C ARG A 217 3.14 -14.30 -15.44
N TYR A 218 3.62 -14.25 -14.18
CA TYR A 218 2.85 -13.69 -13.08
C TYR A 218 2.54 -12.21 -13.30
N CYS A 219 3.50 -11.42 -13.76
CA CYS A 219 3.26 -10.00 -14.04
C CYS A 219 2.37 -9.78 -15.25
N GLN A 220 2.49 -10.59 -16.30
CA GLN A 220 1.58 -10.55 -17.45
C GLN A 220 0.13 -10.83 -17.00
N SER A 221 -0.07 -11.86 -16.17
CA SER A 221 -1.38 -12.20 -15.61
C SER A 221 -1.94 -11.09 -14.71
N PHE A 222 -1.13 -10.57 -13.78
CA PHE A 222 -1.51 -9.45 -12.91
C PHE A 222 -1.91 -8.21 -13.73
N ASN A 223 -1.11 -7.86 -14.74
CA ASN A 223 -1.36 -6.73 -15.62
C ASN A 223 -2.66 -6.90 -16.41
N SER A 224 -2.96 -8.12 -16.87
CA SER A 224 -4.20 -8.42 -17.60
C SER A 224 -5.46 -8.25 -16.74
N ALA A 225 -5.37 -8.47 -15.42
CA ALA A 225 -6.51 -8.29 -14.51
C ALA A 225 -6.80 -6.80 -14.23
N GLY A 226 -5.78 -5.94 -14.29
CA GLY A 226 -5.95 -4.48 -14.24
C GLY A 226 -6.42 -3.93 -12.90
N HIS A 227 -6.27 -4.68 -11.79
CA HIS A 227 -6.71 -4.26 -10.46
C HIS A 227 -5.71 -3.34 -9.73
N TYR A 228 -5.18 -2.35 -10.44
CA TYR A 228 -4.21 -1.40 -9.90
C TYR A 228 -4.23 -0.07 -10.69
N VAL A 229 -3.55 0.93 -10.13
CA VAL A 229 -3.19 2.18 -10.80
C VAL A 229 -1.69 2.37 -10.60
N TYR A 230 -0.95 2.59 -11.69
CA TYR A 230 0.42 3.08 -11.59
C TYR A 230 0.39 4.61 -11.61
N HIS A 231 1.00 5.24 -10.61
CA HIS A 231 1.10 6.68 -10.52
C HIS A 231 2.57 7.09 -10.45
N LYS A 232 3.00 7.85 -11.45
CA LYS A 232 4.36 8.38 -11.59
C LYS A 232 4.40 9.83 -11.11
N PHE A 233 5.47 10.20 -10.43
CA PHE A 233 5.74 11.57 -9.97
C PHE A 233 6.68 12.30 -10.94
#